data_AF-A0A931H635-F1
#
_entry.id   AF-A0A931H635-F1
#
_cell.length_a   1.000
_cell.length_b   1.000
_cell.length_c   1.000
_cell.angle_alpha   90.00
_cell.angle_beta   90.00
_cell.angle_gamma   90.00
#
_symmetry.space_group_name_H-M   'P 1'
#
loop_
_entity.id
_entity.type
_entity.pdbx_description
1 polymer ?
#
loop_
_entity_poly.entity_id
_entity_poly.type
_entity_poly.pdbx_seq_one_letter_code
_entity_poly.pdbx_strand_id
1 'polypeptide(L)'
;MTVLVEMTHPYLSLGLLVHAIAKAAISARKQSEDSGTPYEEAMGAAMLAWESRLRELCDQRLIKGHDFDSLEEQDWLLLKIDHDVFWVDDLNACKPLTDAGLQFVVVPDKEAENEFVQWFGESVHNGKPIDWEYWVLNMPTLSAAEAARLLCGLDPDVFKTLKERPNRNDASRAIAECQKIERLAAAHDRERESPENWLQWAKANRQTVERGFERAVHAKQKRDAPPIEFGGMKQRTVELAGAISTFMASDEEFEAMAREVDERQAKGHFTVAEAAQILAAHLRVDGGEMRKKLESAFFQGRLTVRHPLTEIPITSQDIIRSWLNVVYATDVDDLVTKEWKVTGYTFSKILAAESDDLPRTELPEQAGKKSARQRDRILERLRSQGHDPADLPERKAGRAGAKAACKSALLKERERFTDGSLLFTEKSFEKAWEELRRLKLVLGAE
;
A
#
# COMPACT_ATOMS: atom_id res chain seq x y z
N MET A 1 38.06 -5.22 22.45
CA MET A 1 36.66 -5.64 22.56
C MET A 1 36.21 -5.95 21.15
N THR A 2 36.11 -7.23 20.83
CA THR A 2 35.83 -7.75 19.48
C THR A 2 34.35 -8.06 19.40
N VAL A 3 33.67 -7.51 18.39
CA VAL A 3 32.29 -7.89 18.06
C VAL A 3 32.35 -8.71 16.77
N LEU A 4 31.96 -9.98 16.87
CA LEU A 4 31.68 -10.84 15.73
C LEU A 4 30.34 -10.41 15.11
N VAL A 5 30.33 -10.17 13.80
CA VAL A 5 29.12 -10.14 12.99
C VAL A 5 29.23 -11.32 12.03
N GLU A 6 28.46 -12.38 12.27
CA GLU A 6 28.27 -13.46 11.30
C GLU A 6 27.42 -12.91 10.14
N MET A 7 28.03 -12.79 8.96
CA MET A 7 27.30 -12.61 7.70
C MET A 7 27.30 -13.93 6.95
N THR A 8 26.17 -14.63 6.93
CA THR A 8 25.98 -15.84 6.13
C THR A 8 25.80 -15.47 4.65
N HIS A 9 26.94 -15.48 3.96
CA HIS A 9 27.18 -15.59 2.52
C HIS A 9 26.99 -14.35 1.62
N PRO A 10 28.09 -13.79 1.06
CA PRO A 10 28.02 -12.89 -0.09
C PRO A 10 27.89 -13.74 -1.37
N TYR A 11 26.73 -13.70 -2.01
CA TYR A 11 26.56 -14.23 -3.37
C TYR A 11 27.21 -13.30 -4.40
N LEU A 12 27.72 -13.88 -5.47
CA LEU A 12 28.06 -13.17 -6.71
C LEU A 12 26.86 -12.31 -7.11
N SER A 13 27.04 -11.04 -7.47
CA SER A 13 25.96 -10.35 -8.16
C SER A 13 25.79 -11.05 -9.50
N LEU A 14 24.59 -11.63 -9.73
CA LEU A 14 24.19 -12.26 -10.98
C LEU A 14 24.55 -11.38 -12.19
N GLY A 15 24.57 -10.06 -12.00
CA GLY A 15 25.01 -9.06 -12.97
C GLY A 15 26.41 -9.30 -13.57
N LEU A 16 27.40 -9.81 -12.84
CA LEU A 16 28.75 -10.03 -13.42
C LEU A 16 28.80 -11.26 -14.33
N LEU A 17 28.10 -12.33 -13.95
CA LEU A 17 27.98 -13.55 -14.76
C LEU A 17 27.15 -13.30 -16.01
N VAL A 18 26.01 -12.61 -15.85
CA VAL A 18 25.14 -12.26 -16.97
C VAL A 18 25.86 -11.26 -17.90
N HIS A 19 26.63 -10.29 -17.39
CA HIS A 19 27.46 -9.41 -18.22
C HIS A 19 28.53 -10.15 -19.04
N ALA A 20 29.12 -11.22 -18.49
CA ALA A 20 30.09 -12.05 -19.19
C ALA A 20 29.44 -12.84 -20.34
N ILE A 21 28.26 -13.44 -20.09
CA ILE A 21 27.45 -14.16 -21.09
C ILE A 21 27.02 -13.21 -22.22
N ALA A 22 26.63 -11.97 -21.89
CA ALA A 22 26.31 -10.93 -22.88
C ALA A 22 27.47 -10.67 -23.84
N LYS A 23 28.67 -10.49 -23.29
CA LYS A 23 29.86 -10.19 -24.09
C LYS A 23 30.25 -11.37 -24.96
N ALA A 24 30.16 -12.59 -24.44
CA ALA A 24 30.38 -13.80 -25.23
C ALA A 24 29.40 -13.91 -26.40
N ALA A 25 28.11 -13.64 -26.16
CA ALA A 25 27.08 -13.67 -27.21
C ALA A 25 27.30 -12.61 -28.30
N ILE A 26 27.67 -11.39 -27.91
CA ILE A 26 27.99 -10.31 -28.85
C ILE A 26 29.23 -10.66 -29.69
N SER A 27 30.28 -11.17 -29.05
CA SER A 27 31.51 -11.59 -29.75
C SER A 27 31.25 -12.75 -30.70
N ALA A 28 30.47 -13.75 -30.29
CA ALA A 28 30.06 -14.89 -31.11
C ALA A 28 29.26 -14.47 -32.34
N ARG A 29 28.30 -13.55 -32.16
CA ARG A 29 27.48 -13.04 -33.25
C ARG A 29 28.32 -12.31 -34.29
N LYS A 30 29.19 -11.40 -33.82
CA LYS A 30 30.09 -10.66 -34.69
C LYS A 30 31.05 -11.59 -35.44
N GLN A 31 31.61 -12.58 -34.75
CA GLN A 31 32.49 -13.57 -35.36
C GLN A 31 31.75 -14.39 -36.42
N SER A 32 30.51 -14.82 -36.14
CA SER A 32 29.67 -15.53 -37.11
C SER A 32 29.41 -14.68 -38.37
N GLU A 33 29.09 -13.40 -38.19
CA GLU A 33 28.85 -12.45 -39.29
C GLU A 33 30.13 -12.16 -40.11
N ASP A 34 31.27 -11.98 -39.46
CA ASP A 34 32.54 -11.61 -40.12
C ASP A 34 33.23 -12.80 -40.80
N SER A 35 33.10 -14.01 -40.26
CA SER A 35 33.84 -15.20 -40.71
C SER A 35 32.99 -16.27 -41.40
N GLY A 36 31.65 -16.15 -41.36
CA GLY A 36 30.73 -17.15 -41.88
C GLY A 36 30.64 -18.43 -41.04
N THR A 37 31.30 -18.49 -39.87
CA THR A 37 31.18 -19.60 -38.93
C THR A 37 29.75 -19.67 -38.39
N PRO A 38 29.12 -20.86 -38.30
CA PRO A 38 27.81 -21.02 -37.70
C PRO A 38 27.74 -20.40 -36.30
N TYR A 39 26.65 -19.71 -36.00
CA TYR A 39 26.52 -18.97 -34.74
C TYR A 39 26.67 -19.87 -33.51
N GLU A 40 26.20 -21.11 -33.56
CA GLU A 40 26.36 -22.05 -32.45
C GLU A 40 27.84 -22.38 -32.17
N GLU A 41 28.65 -22.53 -33.23
CA GLU A 41 30.08 -22.80 -33.12
C GLU A 41 30.84 -21.56 -32.62
N ALA A 42 30.49 -20.37 -33.10
CA ALA A 42 31.04 -19.11 -32.60
C ALA A 42 30.64 -18.84 -31.14
N MET A 43 29.43 -19.23 -30.74
CA MET A 43 28.95 -19.14 -29.36
C MET A 43 29.72 -20.08 -28.44
N GLY A 44 29.88 -21.34 -28.84
CA GLY A 44 30.69 -22.30 -28.09
C GLY A 44 32.11 -21.79 -27.85
N ALA A 45 32.76 -21.27 -28.88
CA ALA A 45 34.10 -20.69 -28.77
C ALA A 45 34.16 -19.47 -27.84
N ALA A 46 33.18 -18.57 -27.91
CA ALA A 46 33.13 -17.38 -27.06
C ALA A 46 32.83 -17.72 -25.59
N MET A 47 32.00 -18.73 -25.33
CA MET A 47 31.72 -19.22 -23.98
C MET A 47 32.94 -19.92 -23.36
N LEU A 48 33.66 -20.75 -24.11
CA LEU A 48 34.91 -21.39 -23.66
C LEU A 48 35.99 -20.36 -23.29
N ALA A 49 36.13 -19.30 -24.09
CA ALA A 49 37.07 -18.21 -23.79
C ALA A 49 36.70 -17.48 -22.47
N TRP A 50 35.41 -17.36 -22.18
CA TRP A 50 34.92 -16.72 -20.96
C TRP A 50 34.97 -17.62 -19.73
N GLU A 51 34.71 -18.92 -19.87
CA GLU A 51 34.91 -19.90 -18.80
C GLU A 51 36.36 -19.86 -18.31
N SER A 52 37.32 -19.84 -19.23
CA SER A 52 38.75 -19.71 -18.92
C SER A 52 39.06 -18.41 -18.16
N ARG A 53 38.44 -17.29 -18.55
CA ARG A 53 38.61 -15.99 -17.87
C ARG A 53 37.96 -15.97 -16.47
N LEU A 54 36.81 -16.62 -16.29
CA LEU A 54 36.16 -16.76 -14.98
C LEU A 54 37.00 -17.61 -14.02
N ARG A 55 37.60 -18.72 -14.52
CA ARG A 55 38.56 -19.53 -13.76
C ARG A 55 39.77 -18.71 -13.33
N GLU A 56 40.37 -17.92 -14.23
CA GLU A 56 41.49 -17.03 -13.90
C GLU A 56 41.14 -15.99 -12.80
N LEU A 57 39.94 -15.39 -12.87
CA LEU A 57 39.47 -14.43 -11.86
C LEU A 57 39.20 -15.09 -10.50
N CYS A 58 38.77 -16.36 -10.49
CA CYS A 58 38.64 -17.17 -9.28
C CYS A 58 40.01 -17.52 -8.68
N ASP A 59 40.99 -17.89 -9.50
CA ASP A 59 42.37 -18.19 -9.07
C ASP A 59 43.06 -16.96 -8.47
N GLN A 60 42.77 -15.77 -9.00
CA GLN A 60 43.19 -14.48 -8.44
C GLN A 60 42.46 -14.11 -7.12
N ARG A 61 41.55 -14.97 -6.64
CA ARG A 61 40.72 -14.80 -5.44
C ARG A 61 39.87 -13.53 -5.45
N LEU A 62 39.58 -12.99 -6.63
CA LEU A 62 38.70 -11.84 -6.82
C LEU A 62 37.21 -12.25 -6.77
N ILE A 63 36.93 -13.55 -6.82
CA ILE A 63 35.61 -14.18 -6.70
C ILE A 63 35.69 -15.32 -5.68
N LYS A 64 34.67 -15.51 -4.84
CA LYS A 64 34.52 -16.67 -3.95
C LYS A 64 33.06 -17.13 -3.92
N GLY A 65 32.81 -18.43 -3.83
CA GLY A 65 31.52 -18.95 -3.35
C GLY A 65 30.75 -19.93 -4.24
N HIS A 66 31.31 -20.47 -5.33
CA HIS A 66 30.69 -21.58 -6.05
C HIS A 66 31.70 -22.70 -6.34
N ASP A 67 31.24 -23.94 -6.21
CA ASP A 67 31.95 -25.14 -6.67
C ASP A 67 31.69 -25.27 -8.18
N PHE A 68 32.56 -24.65 -8.99
CA PHE A 68 32.41 -24.59 -10.45
C PHE A 68 32.55 -25.97 -11.13
N ASP A 69 32.97 -26.99 -10.38
CA ASP A 69 33.13 -28.35 -10.88
C ASP A 69 31.80 -29.09 -11.06
N SER A 70 30.64 -28.48 -10.74
CA SER A 70 29.31 -29.10 -10.82
C SER A 70 28.39 -28.60 -11.93
N LEU A 71 28.81 -27.65 -12.77
CA LEU A 71 28.02 -27.19 -13.91
C LEU A 71 28.54 -27.88 -15.17
N GLU A 72 27.75 -28.78 -15.75
CA GLU A 72 28.15 -29.47 -16.97
C GLU A 72 27.86 -28.58 -18.20
N GLU A 73 28.70 -28.69 -19.23
CA GLU A 73 28.62 -27.91 -20.48
C GLU A 73 27.22 -27.95 -21.13
N GLN A 74 26.50 -29.06 -20.93
CA GLN A 74 25.15 -29.28 -21.45
C GLN A 74 24.05 -28.43 -20.76
N ASP A 75 24.26 -27.99 -19.53
CA ASP A 75 23.28 -27.16 -18.80
C ASP A 75 23.20 -25.74 -19.40
N TRP A 76 24.29 -25.27 -20.01
CA TRP A 76 24.37 -23.96 -20.67
C TRP A 76 23.68 -23.93 -22.04
N LEU A 77 23.65 -25.06 -22.75
CA LEU A 77 23.02 -25.20 -24.07
C LEU A 77 21.48 -25.28 -24.01
N LEU A 78 20.92 -25.46 -22.81
CA LEU A 78 19.47 -25.57 -22.59
C LEU A 78 18.81 -24.25 -22.17
N LEU A 79 19.59 -23.19 -21.94
CA LEU A 79 19.07 -21.86 -21.65
C LEU A 79 18.28 -21.34 -22.85
N LYS A 80 16.98 -21.16 -22.66
CA LYS A 80 16.09 -20.56 -23.64
C LYS A 80 16.00 -19.08 -23.33
N ILE A 81 16.78 -18.30 -24.09
CA ILE A 81 16.87 -16.83 -23.99
C ILE A 81 15.49 -16.16 -23.97
N ASP A 82 14.50 -16.78 -24.60
CA ASP A 82 13.13 -16.27 -24.77
C ASP A 82 12.22 -16.58 -23.57
N HIS A 83 12.65 -17.43 -22.63
CA HIS A 83 11.83 -17.98 -21.55
C HIS A 83 12.45 -17.83 -20.15
N ASP A 84 13.78 -17.72 -20.06
CA ASP A 84 14.47 -17.72 -18.76
C ASP A 84 14.60 -16.29 -18.20
N VAL A 85 14.12 -16.09 -16.97
CA VAL A 85 14.09 -14.78 -16.29
C VAL A 85 15.29 -14.65 -15.34
N PHE A 86 16.06 -13.56 -15.49
CA PHE A 86 17.23 -13.26 -14.68
C PHE A 86 16.98 -12.09 -13.72
N TRP A 87 17.50 -12.22 -12.49
CA TRP A 87 17.36 -11.22 -11.43
C TRP A 87 18.57 -10.29 -11.40
N VAL A 88 18.39 -8.99 -11.58
CA VAL A 88 19.52 -8.06 -11.53
C VAL A 88 19.17 -6.81 -10.71
N ASP A 89 20.02 -6.52 -9.72
CA ASP A 89 19.84 -5.41 -8.78
C ASP A 89 20.12 -4.03 -9.39
N ASP A 90 20.78 -3.95 -10.56
CA ASP A 90 21.06 -2.71 -11.29
C ASP A 90 20.84 -2.88 -12.80
N LEU A 91 19.76 -2.26 -13.31
CA LEU A 91 19.42 -2.29 -14.74
C LEU A 91 20.46 -1.60 -15.63
N ASN A 92 21.26 -0.67 -15.09
CA ASN A 92 22.32 -0.04 -15.87
C ASN A 92 23.46 -1.03 -16.15
N ALA A 93 23.70 -1.98 -15.25
CA ALA A 93 24.60 -3.10 -15.48
C ALA A 93 24.06 -4.06 -16.55
N CYS A 94 22.74 -4.06 -16.80
CA CYS A 94 22.06 -4.87 -17.80
C CYS A 94 22.00 -4.26 -19.20
N LYS A 95 22.39 -3.00 -19.38
CA LYS A 95 22.27 -2.33 -20.69
C LYS A 95 22.89 -3.11 -21.87
N PRO A 96 24.11 -3.68 -21.75
CA PRO A 96 24.68 -4.51 -22.82
C PRO A 96 23.89 -5.79 -23.12
N LEU A 97 23.11 -6.29 -22.15
CA LEU A 97 22.26 -7.47 -22.29
C LEU A 97 20.95 -7.14 -22.98
N THR A 98 20.34 -5.99 -22.63
CA THR A 98 19.18 -5.47 -23.34
C THR A 98 19.51 -5.16 -24.80
N ASP A 99 20.70 -4.61 -25.05
CA ASP A 99 21.23 -4.37 -26.40
C ASP A 99 21.45 -5.67 -27.20
N ALA A 100 21.64 -6.82 -26.50
CA ALA A 100 21.77 -8.15 -27.09
C ALA A 100 20.41 -8.87 -27.31
N GLY A 101 19.29 -8.22 -26.96
CA GLY A 101 17.93 -8.73 -27.18
C GLY A 101 17.29 -9.41 -25.97
N LEU A 102 17.95 -9.44 -24.80
CA LEU A 102 17.35 -9.98 -23.57
C LEU A 102 16.36 -8.98 -22.96
N GLN A 103 15.18 -9.47 -22.61
CA GLN A 103 14.16 -8.69 -21.93
C GLN A 103 14.30 -8.86 -20.41
N PHE A 104 14.42 -7.75 -19.69
CA PHE A 104 14.46 -7.73 -18.23
C PHE A 104 13.18 -7.08 -17.72
N VAL A 105 12.52 -7.72 -16.76
CA VAL A 105 11.41 -7.12 -16.03
C VAL A 105 11.98 -6.59 -14.73
N VAL A 106 11.86 -5.27 -14.53
CA VAL A 106 12.13 -4.67 -13.23
C VAL A 106 11.03 -5.13 -12.31
N VAL A 107 11.37 -5.92 -11.30
CA VAL A 107 10.46 -6.17 -10.20
C VAL A 107 10.68 -5.04 -9.19
N PRO A 108 9.74 -4.08 -9.07
CA PRO A 108 9.88 -2.95 -8.15
C PRO A 108 9.84 -3.39 -6.67
N ASP A 109 9.35 -4.60 -6.40
CA ASP A 109 9.17 -5.13 -5.06
C ASP A 109 9.49 -6.64 -5.01
N LYS A 110 10.61 -6.97 -4.39
CA LYS A 110 11.08 -8.36 -4.21
C LYS A 110 10.09 -9.18 -3.38
N GLU A 111 9.36 -8.58 -2.45
CA GLU A 111 8.34 -9.30 -1.68
C GLU A 111 7.13 -9.64 -2.55
N ALA A 112 6.67 -8.71 -3.38
CA ALA A 112 5.56 -8.95 -4.31
C ALA A 112 5.86 -10.05 -5.34
N GLU A 113 7.11 -10.16 -5.82
CA GLU A 113 7.50 -11.26 -6.71
C GLU A 113 7.63 -12.58 -5.98
N ASN A 114 8.19 -12.59 -4.77
CA ASN A 114 8.20 -13.80 -3.95
C ASN A 114 6.77 -14.28 -3.66
N GLU A 115 5.83 -13.35 -3.42
CA GLU A 115 4.40 -13.64 -3.35
C GLU A 115 3.87 -14.24 -4.64
N PHE A 116 4.18 -13.65 -5.79
CA PHE A 116 3.74 -14.15 -7.08
C PHE A 116 4.27 -15.55 -7.38
N VAL A 117 5.57 -15.79 -7.22
CA VAL A 117 6.21 -17.09 -7.47
C VAL A 117 5.61 -18.16 -6.55
N GLN A 118 5.40 -17.82 -5.28
CA GLN A 118 4.78 -18.71 -4.31
C GLN A 118 3.31 -19.01 -4.69
N TRP A 119 2.53 -17.97 -4.97
CA TRP A 119 1.14 -18.06 -5.44
C TRP A 119 1.00 -18.90 -6.71
N PHE A 120 1.95 -18.76 -7.64
CA PHE A 120 2.01 -19.53 -8.87
C PHE A 120 2.35 -21.00 -8.58
N GLY A 121 3.37 -21.27 -7.76
CA GLY A 121 3.74 -22.63 -7.35
C GLY A 121 2.59 -23.36 -6.66
N GLU A 122 1.89 -22.67 -5.75
CA GLU A 122 0.68 -23.18 -5.10
C GLU A 122 -0.43 -23.45 -6.13
N SER A 123 -0.68 -22.53 -7.06
CA SER A 123 -1.71 -22.68 -8.09
C SER A 123 -1.41 -23.83 -9.06
N VAL A 124 -0.13 -24.08 -9.36
CA VAL A 124 0.28 -25.23 -10.17
C VAL A 124 -0.10 -26.53 -9.46
N HIS A 125 0.19 -26.67 -8.17
CA HIS A 125 -0.12 -27.91 -7.45
C HIS A 125 -1.61 -28.06 -7.09
N ASN A 126 -2.30 -26.97 -6.79
CA ASN A 126 -3.64 -27.01 -6.18
C ASN A 126 -4.76 -26.56 -7.14
N GLY A 127 -4.43 -26.01 -8.32
CA GLY A 127 -5.39 -25.42 -9.25
C GLY A 127 -5.88 -24.02 -8.86
N LYS A 128 -5.62 -23.60 -7.62
CA LYS A 128 -5.83 -22.27 -7.05
C LYS A 128 -4.81 -22.05 -5.92
N PRO A 129 -4.56 -20.80 -5.50
CA PRO A 129 -3.72 -20.50 -4.34
C PRO A 129 -4.32 -21.08 -3.05
N ILE A 130 -3.46 -21.36 -2.07
CA ILE A 130 -3.92 -21.81 -0.76
C ILE A 130 -4.50 -20.61 -0.01
N ASP A 131 -5.67 -20.78 0.60
CA ASP A 131 -6.25 -19.77 1.50
C ASP A 131 -5.55 -19.82 2.87
N TRP A 132 -4.37 -19.21 2.93
CA TRP A 132 -3.54 -19.18 4.14
C TRP A 132 -4.22 -18.44 5.30
N GLU A 133 -5.08 -17.45 5.01
CA GLU A 133 -5.84 -16.75 6.03
C GLU A 133 -6.83 -17.69 6.70
N TYR A 134 -7.60 -18.46 5.92
CA TYR A 134 -8.47 -19.49 6.47
C TYR A 134 -7.68 -20.52 7.30
N TRP A 135 -6.65 -21.14 6.70
CA TRP A 135 -5.96 -22.28 7.32
C TRP A 135 -5.06 -21.93 8.50
N VAL A 136 -4.46 -20.73 8.53
CA VAL A 136 -3.50 -20.36 9.58
C VAL A 136 -4.07 -19.32 10.53
N LEU A 137 -4.72 -18.27 10.00
CA LEU A 137 -5.25 -17.18 10.83
C LEU A 137 -6.54 -17.60 11.55
N ASN A 138 -7.46 -18.24 10.84
CA ASN A 138 -8.80 -18.51 11.36
C ASN A 138 -8.95 -19.89 12.02
N MET A 139 -8.11 -20.86 11.66
CA MET A 139 -8.13 -22.19 12.28
C MET A 139 -7.24 -22.22 13.54
N PRO A 140 -7.80 -22.48 14.73
CA PRO A 140 -7.02 -22.49 15.98
C PRO A 140 -6.11 -23.72 16.08
N THR A 141 -6.52 -24.84 15.48
CA THR A 141 -5.79 -26.10 15.48
C THR A 141 -5.90 -26.78 14.13
N LEU A 142 -4.82 -27.42 13.70
CA LEU A 142 -4.73 -28.25 12.50
C LEU A 142 -4.50 -29.70 12.92
N SER A 143 -5.19 -30.63 12.25
CA SER A 143 -4.85 -32.05 12.33
C SER A 143 -3.50 -32.34 11.68
N ALA A 144 -2.89 -33.47 12.01
CA ALA A 144 -1.64 -33.92 11.39
C ALA A 144 -1.71 -33.98 9.85
N ALA A 145 -2.86 -34.42 9.33
CA ALA A 145 -3.11 -34.51 7.90
C ALA A 145 -3.17 -33.13 7.23
N GLU A 146 -3.93 -32.19 7.81
CA GLU A 146 -4.04 -30.81 7.30
C GLU A 146 -2.68 -30.09 7.38
N ALA A 147 -2.00 -30.19 8.52
CA ALA A 147 -0.69 -29.58 8.71
C ALA A 147 0.35 -30.14 7.75
N ALA A 148 0.42 -31.46 7.55
CA ALA A 148 1.38 -32.06 6.62
C ALA A 148 1.19 -31.57 5.18
N ARG A 149 -0.06 -31.39 4.73
CA ARG A 149 -0.37 -30.86 3.40
C ARG A 149 0.06 -29.41 3.27
N LEU A 150 -0.32 -28.57 4.23
CA LEU A 150 0.03 -27.15 4.26
C LEU A 150 1.55 -26.94 4.33
N LEU A 151 2.27 -27.72 5.13
CA LEU A 151 3.74 -27.70 5.20
C LEU A 151 4.41 -28.07 3.87
N CYS A 152 3.74 -28.83 3.00
CA CYS A 152 4.21 -29.22 1.67
C CYS A 152 3.60 -28.42 0.52
N GLY A 153 2.89 -27.32 0.79
CA GLY A 153 2.28 -26.48 -0.24
C GLY A 153 1.07 -27.12 -0.94
N LEU A 154 0.37 -28.03 -0.26
CA LEU A 154 -0.85 -28.66 -0.73
C LEU A 154 -2.07 -28.14 0.04
N ASP A 155 -3.14 -27.78 -0.67
CA ASP A 155 -4.43 -27.37 -0.10
C ASP A 155 -5.16 -28.61 0.46
N PRO A 156 -5.46 -28.67 1.77
CA PRO A 156 -6.20 -29.78 2.35
C PRO A 156 -7.57 -30.05 1.73
N ASP A 157 -8.24 -29.03 1.18
CA ASP A 157 -9.55 -29.19 0.54
C ASP A 157 -9.45 -29.82 -0.86
N VAL A 158 -8.33 -29.58 -1.55
CA VAL A 158 -8.04 -30.14 -2.88
C VAL A 158 -7.47 -31.55 -2.75
N PHE A 159 -6.59 -31.78 -1.77
CA PHE A 159 -5.91 -33.05 -1.53
C PHE A 159 -6.49 -33.80 -0.33
N LYS A 160 -7.82 -33.95 -0.26
CA LYS A 160 -8.48 -34.70 0.85
C LYS A 160 -7.84 -36.08 1.06
N THR A 161 -7.53 -36.77 -0.03
CA THR A 161 -6.71 -37.98 -0.01
C THR A 161 -5.45 -37.80 -0.85
N LEU A 162 -4.31 -38.30 -0.37
CA LEU A 162 -3.03 -38.25 -1.08
C LEU A 162 -2.93 -39.28 -2.23
N LYS A 163 -4.00 -40.04 -2.49
CA LYS A 163 -4.08 -41.03 -3.57
C LYS A 163 -4.66 -40.45 -4.85
N GLU A 164 -5.45 -39.39 -4.73
CA GLU A 164 -6.11 -38.75 -5.85
C GLU A 164 -5.19 -37.69 -6.45
N ARG A 165 -5.16 -37.62 -7.79
CA ARG A 165 -4.54 -36.51 -8.53
C ARG A 165 -5.66 -35.58 -8.99
N PRO A 166 -5.98 -34.54 -8.21
CA PRO A 166 -7.13 -33.68 -8.48
C PRO A 166 -6.94 -32.81 -9.73
N ASN A 167 -5.69 -32.65 -10.22
CA ASN A 167 -5.40 -31.92 -11.45
C ASN A 167 -4.32 -32.62 -12.30
N ARG A 168 -4.04 -32.04 -13.49
CA ARG A 168 -3.07 -32.57 -14.46
C ARG A 168 -1.61 -32.34 -14.07
N ASN A 169 -1.34 -31.51 -13.06
CA ASN A 169 0.02 -31.15 -12.68
C ASN A 169 0.62 -32.19 -11.73
N ASP A 170 1.94 -32.38 -11.81
CA ASP A 170 2.62 -33.40 -11.02
C ASP A 170 2.96 -32.88 -9.61
N ALA A 171 2.13 -33.23 -8.64
CA ALA A 171 2.38 -32.98 -7.21
C ALA A 171 3.06 -34.16 -6.50
N SER A 172 3.61 -35.15 -7.22
CA SER A 172 4.08 -36.41 -6.60
C SER A 172 5.19 -36.21 -5.56
N ARG A 173 6.09 -35.25 -5.78
CA ARG A 173 7.14 -34.91 -4.82
C ARG A 173 6.57 -34.35 -3.52
N ALA A 174 5.66 -33.37 -3.62
CA ALA A 174 4.99 -32.79 -2.45
C ALA A 174 4.14 -33.82 -1.71
N ILE A 175 3.45 -34.73 -2.44
CA ILE A 175 2.69 -35.84 -1.84
C ILE A 175 3.61 -36.79 -1.07
N ALA A 176 4.77 -37.15 -1.62
CA ALA A 176 5.71 -38.05 -0.95
C ALA A 176 6.28 -37.45 0.35
N GLU A 177 6.62 -36.16 0.35
CA GLU A 177 7.02 -35.44 1.56
C GLU A 177 5.87 -35.34 2.56
N CYS A 178 4.64 -35.03 2.10
CA CYS A 178 3.46 -34.99 2.96
C CYS A 178 3.23 -36.32 3.68
N GLN A 179 3.31 -37.46 2.97
CA GLN A 179 3.18 -38.81 3.55
C GLN A 179 4.28 -39.13 4.57
N LYS A 180 5.48 -38.58 4.38
CA LYS A 180 6.58 -38.72 5.33
C LYS A 180 6.32 -37.90 6.60
N ILE A 181 5.85 -36.66 6.44
CA ILE A 181 5.47 -35.78 7.56
C ILE A 181 4.32 -36.40 8.37
N GLU A 182 3.26 -36.92 7.72
CA GLU A 182 2.14 -37.58 8.40
C GLU A 182 2.60 -38.78 9.25
N ARG A 183 3.48 -39.63 8.69
CA ARG A 183 4.03 -40.77 9.43
C ARG A 183 4.89 -40.33 10.61
N LEU A 184 5.68 -39.28 10.45
CA LEU A 184 6.51 -38.74 11.53
C LEU A 184 5.66 -38.11 12.64
N ALA A 185 4.60 -37.38 12.27
CA ALA A 185 3.64 -36.83 13.21
C ALA A 185 2.94 -37.93 14.02
N ALA A 186 2.48 -38.99 13.35
CA ALA A 186 1.89 -40.15 14.01
C ALA A 186 2.87 -40.86 14.95
N ALA A 187 4.15 -41.01 14.56
CA ALA A 187 5.17 -41.61 15.40
C ALA A 187 5.51 -40.78 16.66
N HIS A 188 5.20 -39.48 16.65
CA HIS A 188 5.40 -38.57 17.78
C HIS A 188 4.09 -38.28 18.53
N ASP A 189 3.03 -39.07 18.29
CA ASP A 189 1.69 -38.93 18.88
C ASP A 189 1.10 -37.50 18.73
N ARG A 190 1.38 -36.83 17.61
CA ARG A 190 0.85 -35.50 17.31
C ARG A 190 -0.36 -35.60 16.41
N GLU A 191 -1.54 -35.47 16.99
CA GLU A 191 -2.79 -35.52 16.24
C GLU A 191 -3.34 -34.14 15.87
N ARG A 192 -3.30 -33.17 16.79
CA ARG A 192 -3.84 -31.82 16.61
C ARG A 192 -2.99 -30.80 17.37
N GLU A 193 -2.54 -29.77 16.68
CA GLU A 193 -1.70 -28.70 17.22
C GLU A 193 -2.01 -27.37 16.53
N SER A 194 -1.58 -26.25 17.09
CA SER A 194 -1.70 -24.95 16.41
C SER A 194 -0.75 -24.86 15.21
N PRO A 195 -1.03 -23.99 14.21
CA PRO A 195 -0.11 -23.76 13.09
C PRO A 195 1.33 -23.41 13.52
N GLU A 196 1.49 -22.62 14.59
CA GLU A 196 2.78 -22.25 15.17
C GLU A 196 3.54 -23.47 15.69
N ASN A 197 2.85 -24.35 16.43
CA ASN A 197 3.44 -25.57 16.99
C ASN A 197 3.82 -26.58 15.90
N TRP A 198 3.07 -26.63 14.80
CA TRP A 198 3.43 -27.43 13.63
C TRP A 198 4.68 -26.88 12.93
N LEU A 199 4.76 -25.56 12.74
CA LEU A 199 5.94 -24.91 12.14
C LEU A 199 7.21 -25.19 12.95
N GLN A 200 7.15 -24.97 14.28
CA GLN A 200 8.29 -25.19 15.17
C GLN A 200 8.72 -26.67 15.16
N TRP A 201 7.77 -27.59 15.19
CA TRP A 201 8.05 -29.02 15.15
C TRP A 201 8.65 -29.47 13.81
N ALA A 202 8.13 -28.98 12.69
CA ALA A 202 8.67 -29.29 11.37
C ALA A 202 10.15 -28.86 11.27
N LYS A 203 10.47 -27.64 11.74
CA LYS A 203 11.84 -27.12 11.84
C LYS A 203 12.73 -27.96 12.76
N ALA A 204 12.24 -28.31 13.96
CA ALA A 204 12.98 -29.15 14.90
C ALA A 204 13.32 -30.54 14.32
N ASN A 205 12.44 -31.07 13.45
CA ASN A 205 12.62 -32.34 12.76
C ASN A 205 13.28 -32.21 11.38
N ARG A 206 13.85 -31.03 11.05
CA ARG A 206 14.54 -30.76 9.78
C ARG A 206 13.69 -31.07 8.53
N GLN A 207 12.38 -30.89 8.62
CA GLN A 207 11.51 -30.96 7.45
C GLN A 207 11.56 -29.62 6.71
N THR A 208 11.58 -29.69 5.38
CA THR A 208 11.41 -28.50 4.55
C THR A 208 9.97 -28.01 4.71
N VAL A 209 9.80 -26.70 4.94
CA VAL A 209 8.49 -26.08 5.09
C VAL A 209 8.25 -25.17 3.90
N GLU A 210 7.04 -25.25 3.33
CA GLU A 210 6.61 -24.36 2.27
C GLU A 210 6.59 -22.91 2.78
N ARG A 211 7.14 -21.99 1.98
CA ARG A 211 7.32 -20.58 2.39
C ARG A 211 5.99 -19.91 2.76
N GLY A 212 4.90 -20.29 2.09
CA GLY A 212 3.58 -19.76 2.38
C GLY A 212 3.10 -20.03 3.79
N PHE A 213 3.28 -21.26 4.26
CA PHE A 213 2.93 -21.63 5.63
C PHE A 213 3.77 -20.85 6.64
N GLU A 214 5.10 -20.73 6.42
CA GLU A 214 5.97 -19.96 7.32
C GLU A 214 5.53 -18.50 7.41
N ARG A 215 5.27 -17.86 6.26
CA ARG A 215 4.85 -16.45 6.19
C ARG A 215 3.51 -16.23 6.87
N ALA A 216 2.54 -17.11 6.63
CA ALA A 216 1.22 -17.02 7.25
C ALA A 216 1.29 -17.14 8.77
N VAL A 217 2.10 -18.07 9.29
CA VAL A 217 2.32 -18.23 10.74
C VAL A 217 3.02 -17.00 11.32
N HIS A 218 4.03 -16.44 10.65
CA HIS A 218 4.68 -15.21 11.10
C HIS A 218 3.75 -13.99 11.06
N ALA A 219 2.87 -13.89 10.06
CA ALA A 219 1.84 -12.85 9.99
C ALA A 219 0.87 -12.97 11.17
N LYS A 220 0.44 -14.20 11.52
CA LYS A 220 -0.38 -14.46 12.71
C LYS A 220 0.31 -14.04 13.99
N GLN A 221 1.56 -14.47 14.19
CA GLN A 221 2.35 -14.11 15.37
C GLN A 221 2.49 -12.59 15.50
N LYS A 222 2.67 -11.87 14.39
CA LYS A 222 2.73 -10.40 14.39
C LYS A 222 1.39 -9.75 14.73
N ARG A 223 0.27 -10.36 14.32
CA ARG A 223 -1.08 -9.90 14.64
C ARG A 223 -1.45 -10.16 16.10
N ASP A 224 -1.07 -11.32 16.62
CA ASP A 224 -1.39 -11.76 17.99
C ASP A 224 -0.36 -11.27 19.02
N ALA A 225 0.79 -10.78 18.58
CA ALA A 225 1.78 -10.18 19.46
C ALA A 225 1.14 -9.03 20.24
N PRO A 226 1.30 -8.99 21.58
CA PRO A 226 0.86 -7.85 22.35
C PRO A 226 1.55 -6.60 21.77
N PRO A 227 0.83 -5.47 21.64
CA PRO A 227 1.43 -4.25 21.11
C PRO A 227 2.67 -3.90 21.93
N ILE A 228 3.80 -3.70 21.24
CA ILE A 228 5.06 -3.34 21.90
C ILE A 228 4.85 -2.00 22.60
N GLU A 229 5.02 -1.97 23.92
CA GLU A 229 5.01 -0.74 24.70
C GLU A 229 6.44 -0.30 24.98
N PHE A 230 6.78 0.94 24.60
CA PHE A 230 8.08 1.53 24.87
C PHE A 230 7.92 2.94 25.42
N GLY A 231 8.17 3.12 26.73
CA GLY A 231 8.12 4.43 27.37
C GLY A 231 6.76 5.14 27.28
N GLY A 232 5.64 4.41 27.32
CA GLY A 232 4.29 4.96 27.18
C GLY A 232 3.81 5.14 25.73
N MET A 233 4.68 4.90 24.73
CA MET A 233 4.26 4.75 23.34
C MET A 233 3.85 3.30 23.11
N LYS A 234 2.71 3.09 22.45
CA LYS A 234 2.21 1.78 22.07
C LYS A 234 2.40 1.59 20.58
N GLN A 235 2.77 0.38 20.17
CA GLN A 235 2.67 0.00 18.77
C GLN A 235 1.20 0.01 18.39
N ARG A 236 0.81 0.94 17.51
CA ARG A 236 -0.54 1.08 16.99
C ARG A 236 -0.54 0.66 15.53
N THR A 237 -1.42 -0.28 15.23
CA THR A 237 -1.70 -0.69 13.86
C THR A 237 -2.99 -0.03 13.45
N VAL A 238 -2.93 0.82 12.43
CA VAL A 238 -4.11 1.41 11.81
C VAL A 238 -4.24 0.83 10.42
N GLU A 239 -5.40 0.23 10.18
CA GLU A 239 -5.84 -0.07 8.85
C GLU A 239 -6.48 1.19 8.28
N LEU A 240 -5.66 2.02 7.66
CA LEU A 240 -6.12 3.20 6.92
C LEU A 240 -6.17 2.77 5.47
N ALA A 241 -7.37 2.74 4.93
CA ALA A 241 -7.56 2.46 3.53
C ALA A 241 -6.98 1.10 3.05
N GLY A 242 -7.02 0.07 3.91
CA GLY A 242 -6.53 -1.29 3.59
C GLY A 242 -5.02 -1.41 3.53
N ALA A 243 -4.31 -0.30 3.75
CA ALA A 243 -2.90 -0.32 4.09
C ALA A 243 -2.80 -0.45 5.61
N ILE A 244 -2.25 -1.58 6.06
CA ILE A 244 -1.92 -1.78 7.46
C ILE A 244 -0.63 -1.00 7.74
N SER A 245 -0.78 0.15 8.40
CA SER A 245 0.36 0.95 8.85
C SER A 245 0.56 0.73 10.33
N THR A 246 1.77 0.35 10.72
CA THR A 246 2.13 0.17 12.12
C THR A 246 3.17 1.21 12.51
N PHE A 247 2.88 1.99 13.55
CA PHE A 247 3.78 3.01 14.08
C PHE A 247 3.70 3.01 15.62
N MET A 248 4.72 3.60 16.24
CA MET A 248 4.72 3.84 17.69
C MET A 248 4.06 5.19 17.94
N ALA A 249 3.00 5.21 18.74
CA ALA A 249 2.36 6.44 19.18
C ALA A 249 1.86 6.28 20.62
N SER A 250 1.94 7.36 21.38
CA SER A 250 1.17 7.48 22.62
C SER A 250 -0.33 7.53 22.32
N ASP A 251 -1.16 7.29 23.33
CA ASP A 251 -2.62 7.36 23.19
C ASP A 251 -3.07 8.77 22.75
N GLU A 252 -2.41 9.81 23.27
CA GLU A 252 -2.68 11.21 22.90
C GLU A 252 -2.28 11.54 21.45
N GLU A 253 -1.12 11.07 20.98
CA GLU A 253 -0.69 11.23 19.59
C GLU A 253 -1.62 10.49 18.62
N PHE A 254 -2.07 9.29 19.01
CA PHE A 254 -3.00 8.50 18.22
C PHE A 254 -4.36 9.20 18.07
N GLU A 255 -4.91 9.71 19.18
CA GLU A 255 -6.16 10.48 19.16
C GLU A 255 -6.02 11.81 18.40
N ALA A 256 -4.86 12.46 18.45
CA ALA A 256 -4.58 13.64 17.65
C ALA A 256 -4.54 13.31 16.15
N MET A 257 -3.90 12.20 15.78
CA MET A 257 -3.83 11.74 14.39
C MET A 257 -5.21 11.33 13.85
N ALA A 258 -6.02 10.62 14.65
CA ALA A 258 -7.39 10.26 14.29
C ALA A 258 -8.24 11.52 14.04
N ARG A 259 -8.16 12.52 14.93
CA ARG A 259 -8.84 13.81 14.74
C ARG A 259 -8.36 14.54 13.49
N GLU A 260 -7.06 14.51 13.20
CA GLU A 260 -6.52 15.12 11.97
C GLU A 260 -7.06 14.43 10.71
N VAL A 261 -7.14 13.10 10.71
CA VAL A 261 -7.75 12.32 9.62
C VAL A 261 -9.22 12.70 9.45
N ASP A 262 -10.01 12.73 10.53
CA ASP A 262 -11.43 13.10 10.49
C ASP A 262 -11.62 14.53 9.99
N GLU A 263 -10.86 15.50 10.50
CA GLU A 263 -10.93 16.90 10.08
C GLU A 263 -10.53 17.09 8.61
N ARG A 264 -9.58 16.29 8.12
CA ARG A 264 -9.13 16.31 6.74
C ARG A 264 -10.18 15.70 5.81
N GLN A 265 -10.73 14.54 6.17
CA GLN A 265 -11.80 13.90 5.41
C GLN A 265 -13.08 14.75 5.39
N ALA A 266 -13.42 15.42 6.49
CA ALA A 266 -14.54 16.37 6.55
C ALA A 266 -14.39 17.57 5.60
N LYS A 267 -13.15 17.96 5.26
CA LYS A 267 -12.86 18.99 4.24
C LYS A 267 -12.89 18.43 2.81
N GLY A 268 -13.16 17.15 2.64
CA GLY A 268 -13.11 16.46 1.35
C GLY A 268 -11.69 16.14 0.90
N HIS A 269 -10.71 16.05 1.81
CA HIS A 269 -9.31 15.74 1.48
C HIS A 269 -9.02 14.29 1.87
N PHE A 270 -8.51 13.48 0.94
CA PHE A 270 -8.29 12.04 1.12
C PHE A 270 -6.88 11.69 0.70
N THR A 271 -6.24 10.69 1.30
CA THR A 271 -5.06 10.09 0.65
C THR A 271 -5.51 9.31 -0.59
N VAL A 272 -4.60 9.03 -1.52
CA VAL A 272 -4.92 8.23 -2.72
C VAL A 272 -5.46 6.84 -2.32
N ALA A 273 -4.92 6.24 -1.26
CA ALA A 273 -5.40 4.97 -0.74
C ALA A 273 -6.83 5.09 -0.19
N GLU A 274 -7.12 6.11 0.64
CA GLU A 274 -8.46 6.33 1.20
C GLU A 274 -9.50 6.54 0.10
N ALA A 275 -9.18 7.37 -0.89
CA ALA A 275 -10.04 7.57 -2.04
C ALA A 275 -10.28 6.27 -2.82
N ALA A 276 -9.25 5.45 -2.99
CA ALA A 276 -9.35 4.17 -3.67
C ALA A 276 -10.31 3.21 -2.95
N GLN A 277 -10.26 3.14 -1.63
CA GLN A 277 -11.14 2.26 -0.88
C GLN A 277 -12.60 2.69 -0.90
N ILE A 278 -12.86 3.98 -0.70
CA ILE A 278 -14.23 4.51 -0.78
C ILE A 278 -14.83 4.25 -2.17
N LEU A 279 -14.02 4.44 -3.22
CA LEU A 279 -14.40 4.06 -4.59
C LEU A 279 -14.62 2.56 -4.76
N ALA A 280 -13.70 1.74 -4.26
CA ALA A 280 -13.74 0.29 -4.41
C ALA A 280 -14.95 -0.33 -3.71
N ALA A 281 -15.26 0.12 -2.49
CA ALA A 281 -16.43 -0.30 -1.74
C ALA A 281 -17.73 0.04 -2.49
N HIS A 282 -17.83 1.26 -3.02
CA HIS A 282 -19.02 1.69 -3.75
C HIS A 282 -19.17 0.98 -5.11
N LEU A 283 -18.07 0.83 -5.85
CA LEU A 283 -18.06 0.20 -7.17
C LEU A 283 -17.98 -1.33 -7.12
N ARG A 284 -17.83 -1.92 -5.92
CA ARG A 284 -17.67 -3.36 -5.66
C ARG A 284 -16.51 -3.98 -6.45
N VAL A 285 -15.36 -3.31 -6.40
CA VAL A 285 -14.10 -3.78 -7.02
C VAL A 285 -13.01 -3.91 -5.95
N ASP A 286 -11.88 -4.52 -6.31
CA ASP A 286 -10.74 -4.64 -5.41
C ASP A 286 -10.10 -3.28 -5.08
N GLY A 287 -9.80 -3.05 -3.80
CA GLY A 287 -9.21 -1.80 -3.31
C GLY A 287 -7.80 -1.55 -3.83
N GLY A 288 -6.99 -2.61 -3.97
CA GLY A 288 -5.65 -2.54 -4.51
C GLY A 288 -5.65 -2.19 -6.01
N GLU A 289 -6.55 -2.80 -6.79
CA GLU A 289 -6.74 -2.48 -8.20
C GLU A 289 -7.23 -1.03 -8.39
N MET A 290 -8.19 -0.58 -7.56
CA MET A 290 -8.68 0.79 -7.59
C MET A 290 -7.57 1.79 -7.24
N ARG A 291 -6.71 1.46 -6.26
CA ARG A 291 -5.56 2.29 -5.91
C ARG A 291 -4.59 2.42 -7.07
N LYS A 292 -4.21 1.31 -7.72
CA LYS A 292 -3.35 1.32 -8.92
C LYS A 292 -3.95 2.18 -10.03
N LYS A 293 -5.29 2.16 -10.20
CA LYS A 293 -6.00 3.01 -11.17
C LYS A 293 -5.89 4.51 -10.84
N LEU A 294 -6.06 4.90 -9.58
CA LEU A 294 -5.89 6.30 -9.15
C LEU A 294 -4.44 6.77 -9.25
N GLU A 295 -3.48 5.95 -8.83
CA GLU A 295 -2.05 6.24 -8.95
C GLU A 295 -1.67 6.41 -10.43
N SER A 296 -2.12 5.51 -11.31
CA SER A 296 -1.92 5.62 -12.76
C SER A 296 -2.53 6.90 -13.34
N ALA A 297 -3.74 7.29 -12.89
CA ALA A 297 -4.34 8.56 -13.29
C ALA A 297 -3.51 9.76 -12.84
N PHE A 298 -2.92 9.73 -11.65
CA PHE A 298 -1.99 10.77 -11.18
C PHE A 298 -0.71 10.83 -12.04
N PHE A 299 -0.06 9.69 -12.30
CA PHE A 299 1.15 9.65 -13.14
C PHE A 299 0.92 10.14 -14.57
N GLN A 300 -0.31 10.00 -15.06
CA GLN A 300 -0.74 10.51 -16.38
C GLN A 300 -1.20 11.98 -16.34
N GLY A 301 -1.14 12.65 -15.19
CA GLY A 301 -1.58 14.04 -15.02
C GLY A 301 -3.11 14.21 -15.07
N ARG A 302 -3.87 13.12 -14.95
CA ARG A 302 -5.34 13.12 -14.98
C ARG A 302 -5.99 13.28 -13.61
N LEU A 303 -5.25 12.97 -12.54
CA LEU A 303 -5.66 13.18 -11.15
C LEU A 303 -4.73 14.18 -10.48
N THR A 304 -5.29 15.25 -9.90
CA THR A 304 -4.49 16.23 -9.15
C THR A 304 -4.24 15.71 -7.74
N VAL A 305 -2.98 15.51 -7.40
CA VAL A 305 -2.54 15.16 -6.05
C VAL A 305 -1.81 16.37 -5.46
N ARG A 306 -1.98 16.64 -4.18
CA ARG A 306 -1.41 17.79 -3.46
C ARG A 306 -0.60 17.35 -2.25
N HIS A 307 0.37 18.18 -1.87
CA HIS A 307 1.10 18.01 -0.62
C HIS A 307 0.19 18.35 0.59
N PRO A 308 0.16 17.55 1.66
CA PRO A 308 -0.83 17.70 2.74
C PRO A 308 -0.73 19.01 3.51
N LEU A 309 0.48 19.57 3.68
CA LEU A 309 0.68 20.80 4.45
C LEU A 309 0.54 22.10 3.64
N THR A 310 0.86 22.04 2.35
CA THR A 310 0.94 23.26 1.51
C THR A 310 -0.22 23.34 0.52
N GLU A 311 -0.94 22.24 0.31
CA GLU A 311 -2.00 22.11 -0.69
C GLU A 311 -1.54 22.41 -2.13
N ILE A 312 -0.23 22.46 -2.36
CA ILE A 312 0.34 22.70 -3.68
C ILE A 312 0.26 21.40 -4.49
N PRO A 313 -0.25 21.43 -5.74
CA PRO A 313 -0.22 20.28 -6.63
C PRO A 313 1.21 19.77 -6.81
N ILE A 314 1.40 18.47 -6.57
CA ILE A 314 2.70 17.82 -6.79
C ILE A 314 2.77 17.25 -8.20
N THR A 315 3.96 17.27 -8.80
CA THR A 315 4.18 16.60 -10.08
C THR A 315 4.68 15.18 -9.87
N SER A 316 4.59 14.33 -10.89
CA SER A 316 5.06 12.95 -10.83
C SER A 316 6.57 12.82 -10.56
N GLN A 317 7.34 13.90 -10.70
CA GLN A 317 8.79 13.93 -10.46
C GLN A 317 9.15 14.17 -8.99
N ASP A 318 8.21 14.62 -8.15
CA ASP A 318 8.45 15.05 -6.75
C ASP A 318 8.16 13.95 -5.71
N ILE A 319 7.91 12.71 -6.15
CA ILE A 319 7.37 11.64 -5.29
C ILE A 319 8.47 11.02 -4.43
N ILE A 320 8.82 11.70 -3.33
CA ILE A 320 9.70 11.10 -2.32
C ILE A 320 8.89 10.39 -1.23
N ARG A 321 7.58 10.66 -1.05
CA ARG A 321 6.69 9.99 -0.06
C ARG A 321 5.22 9.93 -0.47
N SER A 322 4.87 8.97 -1.34
CA SER A 322 3.53 8.84 -1.96
C SER A 322 2.35 8.66 -0.99
N TRP A 323 2.59 8.14 0.22
CA TRP A 323 1.54 7.76 1.18
C TRP A 323 0.92 8.92 1.95
N LEU A 324 1.55 10.10 1.97
CA LEU A 324 1.03 11.30 2.67
C LEU A 324 0.32 12.29 1.73
N ASN A 325 0.33 12.04 0.43
CA ASN A 325 -0.21 12.97 -0.54
C ASN A 325 -1.73 12.86 -0.61
N VAL A 326 -2.39 14.01 -0.75
CA VAL A 326 -3.84 14.15 -0.66
C VAL A 326 -4.48 14.48 -2.01
N VAL A 327 -5.60 13.86 -2.30
CA VAL A 327 -6.53 14.14 -3.39
C VAL A 327 -7.78 14.79 -2.82
N TYR A 328 -8.37 15.73 -3.55
CA TYR A 328 -9.64 16.32 -3.13
C TYR A 328 -10.79 15.53 -3.73
N ALA A 329 -11.89 15.39 -3.00
CA ALA A 329 -13.11 14.71 -3.44
C ALA A 329 -13.58 15.20 -4.81
N THR A 330 -13.45 16.51 -5.07
CA THR A 330 -13.82 17.13 -6.36
C THR A 330 -12.94 16.67 -7.52
N ASP A 331 -11.66 16.42 -7.30
CA ASP A 331 -10.77 15.91 -8.37
C ASP A 331 -11.06 14.44 -8.67
N VAL A 332 -11.41 13.67 -7.63
CA VAL A 332 -11.87 12.28 -7.78
C VAL A 332 -13.21 12.23 -8.52
N ASP A 333 -14.14 13.12 -8.17
CA ASP A 333 -15.42 13.28 -8.87
C ASP A 333 -15.22 13.60 -10.36
N ASP A 334 -14.35 14.56 -10.66
CA ASP A 334 -14.01 14.94 -12.03
C ASP A 334 -13.41 13.77 -12.82
N LEU A 335 -12.48 13.02 -12.21
CA LEU A 335 -11.89 11.83 -12.82
C LEU A 335 -12.97 10.78 -13.12
N VAL A 336 -13.77 10.42 -12.13
CA VAL A 336 -14.73 9.31 -12.24
C VAL A 336 -15.86 9.66 -13.22
N THR A 337 -16.34 10.89 -13.21
CA THR A 337 -17.46 11.32 -14.07
C THR A 337 -17.02 11.62 -15.49
N LYS A 338 -15.91 12.34 -15.70
CA LYS A 338 -15.47 12.77 -17.05
C LYS A 338 -14.69 11.69 -17.77
N GLU A 339 -13.75 11.04 -17.08
CA GLU A 339 -12.84 10.07 -17.72
C GLU A 339 -13.43 8.66 -17.69
N TRP A 340 -13.89 8.21 -16.52
CA TRP A 340 -14.41 6.84 -16.38
C TRP A 340 -15.88 6.71 -16.74
N LYS A 341 -16.58 7.84 -16.95
CA LYS A 341 -17.97 7.91 -17.39
C LYS A 341 -18.93 7.13 -16.48
N VAL A 342 -18.63 7.05 -15.18
CA VAL A 342 -19.52 6.43 -14.21
C VAL A 342 -20.65 7.42 -13.89
N THR A 343 -21.83 7.19 -14.46
CA THR A 343 -22.99 8.07 -14.30
C THR A 343 -23.64 7.87 -12.93
N GLY A 344 -24.16 8.95 -12.34
CA GLY A 344 -24.83 8.90 -11.03
C GLY A 344 -23.89 8.80 -9.83
N TYR A 345 -22.59 8.61 -10.06
CA TYR A 345 -21.57 8.60 -9.02
C TYR A 345 -21.05 10.00 -8.74
N THR A 346 -20.99 10.36 -7.46
CA THR A 346 -20.15 11.45 -6.96
C THR A 346 -19.63 11.03 -5.59
N PHE A 347 -18.32 10.89 -5.47
CA PHE A 347 -17.52 10.72 -4.27
C PHE A 347 -18.02 11.64 -3.15
N SER A 348 -18.25 12.92 -3.46
CA SER A 348 -18.77 13.88 -2.48
C SER A 348 -20.16 13.53 -1.91
N LYS A 349 -21.03 12.86 -2.68
CA LYS A 349 -22.35 12.41 -2.19
C LYS A 349 -22.27 11.15 -1.34
N ILE A 350 -21.31 10.27 -1.59
CA ILE A 350 -21.12 9.06 -0.78
C ILE A 350 -20.75 9.46 0.63
N LEU A 351 -19.84 10.42 0.76
CA LEU A 351 -19.45 10.99 2.05
C LEU A 351 -20.63 11.65 2.77
N ALA A 352 -21.50 12.36 2.04
CA ALA A 352 -22.70 12.96 2.62
C ALA A 352 -23.68 11.88 3.13
N ALA A 353 -23.89 10.80 2.37
CA ALA A 353 -24.79 9.72 2.75
C ALA A 353 -24.32 8.92 3.97
N GLU A 354 -23.00 8.73 4.14
CA GLU A 354 -22.44 8.07 5.33
C GLU A 354 -22.48 8.95 6.59
N SER A 355 -22.57 10.28 6.42
CA SER A 355 -22.64 11.23 7.53
C SER A 355 -24.03 11.37 8.16
N ASP A 356 -25.08 10.93 7.46
CA ASP A 356 -26.48 11.04 7.88
C ASP A 356 -26.88 9.99 8.95
N ASP A 357 -26.10 8.92 9.14
CA ASP A 357 -26.37 7.86 10.13
C ASP A 357 -25.86 8.19 11.55
N LEU A 358 -25.21 9.34 11.75
CA LEU A 358 -24.82 9.86 13.06
C LEU A 358 -25.73 11.05 13.43
N PRO A 359 -26.33 11.09 14.64
CA PRO A 359 -27.25 12.16 15.01
C PRO A 359 -26.50 13.50 15.09
N ARG A 360 -26.64 14.35 14.08
CA ARG A 360 -26.05 15.70 14.03
C ARG A 360 -27.10 16.79 14.10
N THR A 361 -26.83 17.74 15.00
CA THR A 361 -27.46 19.06 15.06
C THR A 361 -26.97 19.88 13.86
N GLU A 362 -27.85 20.18 12.92
CA GLU A 362 -27.52 20.86 11.66
C GLU A 362 -27.20 22.36 11.84
N LEU A 363 -26.07 22.81 11.31
CA LEU A 363 -25.82 24.20 10.89
C LEU A 363 -25.10 24.17 9.53
N PRO A 364 -25.48 24.99 8.55
CA PRO A 364 -25.06 24.79 7.17
C PRO A 364 -23.64 25.27 6.88
N GLU A 365 -22.95 24.45 6.09
CA GLU A 365 -21.59 24.57 5.59
C GLU A 365 -21.47 25.54 4.40
N GLN A 366 -20.24 26.03 4.21
CA GLN A 366 -19.74 26.93 3.15
C GLN A 366 -19.82 28.44 3.42
N ALA A 367 -19.50 28.84 4.65
CA ALA A 367 -19.03 30.19 4.92
C ALA A 367 -17.59 30.09 5.44
N GLY A 368 -16.59 30.40 4.60
CA GLY A 368 -15.17 30.33 4.99
C GLY A 368 -14.91 30.99 6.35
N LYS A 369 -13.89 30.57 7.10
CA LYS A 369 -13.61 30.92 8.52
C LYS A 369 -13.92 32.38 8.93
N LYS A 370 -13.78 33.33 7.99
CA LYS A 370 -14.17 34.73 8.15
C LYS A 370 -15.68 34.96 8.38
N SER A 371 -16.56 34.33 7.60
CA SER A 371 -18.03 34.50 7.77
C SER A 371 -18.51 33.88 9.08
N ALA A 372 -18.00 32.70 9.47
CA ALA A 372 -18.31 32.11 10.77
C ALA A 372 -17.97 33.07 11.92
N ARG A 373 -16.74 33.60 11.95
CA ARG A 373 -16.32 34.56 12.97
C ARG A 373 -17.14 35.86 12.97
N GLN A 374 -17.54 36.35 11.80
CA GLN A 374 -18.44 37.51 11.69
C GLN A 374 -19.82 37.23 12.29
N ARG A 375 -20.39 36.05 12.02
CA ARG A 375 -21.68 35.63 12.60
C ARG A 375 -21.60 35.52 14.12
N ASP A 376 -20.58 34.84 14.64
CA ASP A 376 -20.39 34.65 16.08
C ASP A 376 -20.23 35.98 16.82
N ARG A 377 -19.45 36.90 16.24
CA ARG A 377 -19.21 38.22 16.82
C ARG A 377 -20.48 39.09 16.86
N ILE A 378 -21.36 38.97 15.86
CA ILE A 378 -22.68 39.63 15.88
C ILE A 378 -23.54 39.06 17.02
N LEU A 379 -23.62 37.74 17.16
CA LEU A 379 -24.42 37.09 18.20
C LEU A 379 -23.91 37.41 19.61
N GLU A 380 -22.59 37.37 19.82
CA GLU A 380 -21.94 37.79 21.06
C GLU A 380 -22.29 39.25 21.39
N ARG A 381 -22.22 40.13 20.40
CA ARG A 381 -22.53 41.55 20.60
C ARG A 381 -23.99 41.77 20.99
N LEU A 382 -24.93 41.12 20.32
CA LEU A 382 -26.36 41.22 20.65
C LEU A 382 -26.61 40.76 22.10
N ARG A 383 -26.04 39.63 22.51
CA ARG A 383 -26.15 39.13 23.89
C ARG A 383 -25.55 40.10 24.91
N SER A 384 -24.39 40.68 24.61
CA SER A 384 -23.76 41.69 25.48
C SER A 384 -24.59 42.98 25.64
N GLN A 385 -25.47 43.26 24.67
CA GLN A 385 -26.42 44.39 24.72
C GLN A 385 -27.73 44.01 25.44
N GLY A 386 -27.85 42.79 25.95
CA GLY A 386 -29.04 42.29 26.63
C GLY A 386 -30.17 41.91 25.67
N HIS A 387 -29.86 41.68 24.40
CA HIS A 387 -30.83 41.20 23.41
C HIS A 387 -30.73 39.68 23.25
N ASP A 388 -31.89 39.01 23.15
CA ASP A 388 -31.97 37.64 22.67
C ASP A 388 -31.96 37.65 21.13
N PRO A 389 -30.96 37.05 20.45
CA PRO A 389 -30.94 36.96 18.99
C PRO A 389 -32.20 36.33 18.40
N ALA A 390 -32.83 35.38 19.10
CA ALA A 390 -34.03 34.70 18.62
C ALA A 390 -35.34 35.49 18.82
N ASP A 391 -35.30 36.62 19.54
CA ASP A 391 -36.47 37.46 19.82
C ASP A 391 -36.06 38.94 19.93
N LEU A 392 -35.63 39.52 18.80
CA LEU A 392 -35.24 40.93 18.78
C LEU A 392 -36.47 41.84 18.95
N PRO A 393 -36.43 42.83 19.86
CA PRO A 393 -37.57 43.70 20.15
C PRO A 393 -37.91 44.60 18.97
N GLU A 394 -39.20 44.81 18.72
CA GLU A 394 -39.67 45.78 17.72
C GLU A 394 -39.10 47.18 17.97
N ARG A 395 -38.76 47.86 16.88
CA ARG A 395 -38.17 49.19 16.92
C ARG A 395 -39.18 50.19 17.49
N LYS A 396 -38.92 50.68 18.70
CA LYS A 396 -39.65 51.82 19.27
C LYS A 396 -39.32 53.10 18.47
N ALA A 397 -40.36 53.84 18.07
CA ALA A 397 -40.20 55.10 17.35
C ALA A 397 -39.22 56.05 18.08
N GLY A 398 -38.26 56.60 17.35
CA GLY A 398 -37.25 57.53 17.89
C GLY A 398 -36.02 56.89 18.55
N ARG A 399 -35.91 55.55 18.62
CA ARG A 399 -34.68 54.85 19.07
C ARG A 399 -34.05 54.04 17.93
N ALA A 400 -32.73 53.86 18.01
CA ALA A 400 -32.01 52.93 17.14
C ALA A 400 -32.46 51.50 17.48
N GLY A 401 -32.82 50.71 16.46
CA GLY A 401 -33.15 49.29 16.64
C GLY A 401 -31.92 48.46 17.04
N ALA A 402 -32.14 47.24 17.52
CA ALA A 402 -31.06 46.34 17.98
C ALA A 402 -30.00 46.10 16.89
N LYS A 403 -30.43 45.92 15.62
CA LYS A 403 -29.53 45.82 14.46
C LYS A 403 -28.63 47.05 14.31
N ALA A 404 -29.22 48.25 14.33
CA ALA A 404 -28.49 49.50 14.16
C ALA A 404 -27.48 49.73 15.30
N ALA A 405 -27.90 49.46 16.54
CA ALA A 405 -27.02 49.57 17.70
C ALA A 405 -25.85 48.58 17.65
N CYS A 406 -26.11 47.33 17.24
CA CYS A 406 -25.08 46.31 17.04
C CYS A 406 -24.11 46.69 15.91
N LYS A 407 -24.62 47.15 14.77
CA LYS A 407 -23.84 47.61 13.61
C LYS A 407 -22.90 48.76 13.99
N SER A 408 -23.42 49.81 14.61
CA SER A 408 -22.63 50.97 15.00
C SER A 408 -21.52 50.62 16.00
N ALA A 409 -21.79 49.68 16.92
CA ALA A 409 -20.80 49.21 17.87
C ALA A 409 -19.64 48.46 17.18
N LEU A 410 -19.96 47.44 16.36
CA LEU A 410 -18.95 46.60 15.73
C LEU A 410 -18.10 47.35 14.70
N LEU A 411 -18.68 48.33 13.97
CA LEU A 411 -17.91 49.19 13.06
C LEU A 411 -16.98 50.15 13.80
N LYS A 412 -17.30 50.54 15.04
CA LYS A 412 -16.46 51.43 15.87
C LYS A 412 -15.26 50.70 16.47
N GLU A 413 -15.40 49.43 16.83
CA GLU A 413 -14.33 48.62 17.43
C GLU A 413 -13.15 48.38 16.48
N ARG A 414 -13.37 48.46 15.15
CA ARG A 414 -12.34 48.30 14.11
C ARG A 414 -11.46 47.06 14.31
N GLU A 415 -12.05 45.97 14.81
CA GLU A 415 -11.38 44.68 14.96
C GLU A 415 -10.84 44.21 13.61
N ARG A 416 -9.67 43.57 13.57
CA ARG A 416 -9.01 43.09 12.34
C ARG A 416 -8.82 41.58 12.38
N PHE A 417 -8.83 40.96 11.20
CA PHE A 417 -8.36 39.59 10.98
C PHE A 417 -6.83 39.51 11.04
N THR A 418 -6.29 38.29 11.06
CA THR A 418 -4.85 38.00 11.07
C THR A 418 -4.13 38.54 9.83
N ASP A 419 -4.83 38.69 8.71
CA ASP A 419 -4.31 39.31 7.48
C ASP A 419 -4.37 40.84 7.47
N GLY A 420 -4.77 41.47 8.59
CA GLY A 420 -4.85 42.91 8.74
C GLY A 420 -6.11 43.57 8.17
N SER A 421 -6.99 42.81 7.51
CA SER A 421 -8.29 43.31 7.02
C SER A 421 -9.28 43.54 8.17
N LEU A 422 -10.19 44.53 8.05
CA LEU A 422 -11.21 44.79 9.07
C LEU A 422 -12.22 43.63 9.14
N LEU A 423 -12.56 43.21 10.36
CA LEU A 423 -13.57 42.19 10.64
C LEU A 423 -14.94 42.62 10.13
N PHE A 424 -15.30 43.90 10.32
CA PHE A 424 -16.53 44.48 9.79
C PHE A 424 -16.27 45.74 8.97
N THR A 425 -16.70 45.67 7.72
CA THR A 425 -17.14 46.82 6.91
C THR A 425 -18.67 46.89 6.95
N GLU A 426 -19.24 48.02 6.53
CA GLU A 426 -20.70 48.16 6.42
C GLU A 426 -21.29 47.04 5.55
N LYS A 427 -20.67 46.75 4.40
CA LYS A 427 -21.13 45.70 3.47
C LYS A 427 -21.02 44.30 4.07
N SER A 428 -19.93 43.96 4.76
CA SER A 428 -19.76 42.63 5.34
C SER A 428 -20.67 42.41 6.55
N PHE A 429 -20.98 43.46 7.32
CA PHE A 429 -21.96 43.36 8.40
C PHE A 429 -23.35 43.02 7.87
N GLU A 430 -23.84 43.74 6.85
CA GLU A 430 -25.16 43.46 6.27
C GLU A 430 -25.24 42.03 5.71
N LYS A 431 -24.19 41.57 5.01
CA LYS A 431 -24.13 40.20 4.48
C LYS A 431 -24.18 39.15 5.60
N ALA A 432 -23.38 39.32 6.66
CA ALA A 432 -23.38 38.39 7.79
C ALA A 432 -24.72 38.42 8.56
N TRP A 433 -25.35 39.59 8.66
CA TRP A 433 -26.67 39.75 9.28
C TRP A 433 -27.79 39.04 8.49
N GLU A 434 -27.82 39.21 7.17
CA GLU A 434 -28.74 38.48 6.28
C GLU A 434 -28.52 36.97 6.37
N GLU A 435 -27.27 36.54 6.48
CA GLU A 435 -26.94 35.13 6.69
C GLU A 435 -27.50 34.60 8.01
N LEU A 436 -27.33 35.34 9.13
CA LEU A 436 -27.94 34.98 10.41
C LEU A 436 -29.48 34.89 10.35
N ARG A 437 -30.14 35.79 9.61
CA ARG A 437 -31.60 35.72 9.37
C ARG A 437 -31.98 34.48 8.57
N ARG A 438 -31.24 34.17 7.50
CA ARG A 438 -31.47 32.98 6.67
C ARG A 438 -31.38 31.70 7.50
N LEU A 439 -30.45 31.67 8.46
CA LEU A 439 -30.24 30.56 9.39
C LEU A 439 -31.21 30.54 10.57
N LYS A 440 -32.14 31.50 10.65
CA LYS A 440 -33.07 31.67 11.79
C LYS A 440 -32.37 31.82 13.15
N LEU A 441 -31.09 32.22 13.15
CA LEU A 441 -30.33 32.52 14.36
C LEU A 441 -30.59 33.95 14.85
N VAL A 442 -31.11 34.80 13.97
CA VAL A 442 -31.65 36.10 14.31
C VAL A 442 -33.08 36.21 13.79
N LEU A 443 -34.03 36.42 14.70
CA LEU A 443 -35.45 36.57 14.39
C LEU A 443 -35.97 37.89 15.00
N GLY A 444 -36.90 38.55 14.31
CA GLY A 444 -37.51 39.81 14.76
C GLY A 444 -36.85 41.10 14.22
N ALA A 445 -37.66 42.17 14.26
CA ALA A 445 -37.46 43.60 13.98
C ALA A 445 -36.44 44.06 12.90
N GLU A 446 -36.95 44.76 11.87
CA GLU A 446 -36.18 45.56 10.90
C GLU A 446 -35.72 46.94 11.42
#